data_AF-A0A916I2W3-F1
#
_entry.id   AF-A0A916I2W3-F1
#
_cell.length_a   1.000
_cell.length_b   1.000
_cell.length_c   1.000
_cell.angle_alpha   90.00
_cell.angle_beta   90.00
_cell.angle_gamma   90.00
#
_symmetry.space_group_name_H-M   'P 1'
#
loop_
_entity.id
_entity.type
_entity.pdbx_description
1 polymer ?
#
loop_
_entity_poly.entity_id
_entity_poly.type
_entity_poly.pdbx_seq_one_letter_code
_entity_poly.pdbx_strand_id
1 'polypeptide(L)'
;MRTAYAFGADAVYAGQPRYSLRARNNEFRLEELQTGIQEAHALGKKFYVASNLMPHNAKVKTYMADMEPVIAMRPDALIMADPGLIAMVRERWPETEVHLSVQANTVNYAAVKFWQSLGLTRV
;
A
#
# COMPACT_ATOMS: atom_id res chain seq x y z
N MET A 1 7.03 10.96 10.31
CA MET A 1 5.56 10.99 10.26
C MET A 1 4.98 12.17 11.03
N ARG A 2 5.18 12.24 12.35
CA ARG A 2 4.62 13.29 13.24
C ARG A 2 4.83 14.71 12.73
N THR A 3 6.04 15.02 12.25
CA THR A 3 6.36 16.31 11.62
C THR A 3 5.44 16.59 10.42
N ALA A 4 5.25 15.64 9.49
CA ALA A 4 4.39 15.86 8.33
C ALA A 4 2.96 16.24 8.74
N TYR A 5 2.39 15.57 9.74
CA TYR A 5 1.07 15.92 10.27
C TYR A 5 1.05 17.28 10.97
N ALA A 6 2.08 17.61 11.77
CA ALA A 6 2.19 18.92 12.41
C ALA A 6 2.26 20.07 11.38
N PHE A 7 2.80 19.81 10.19
CA PHE A 7 2.86 20.76 9.08
C PHE A 7 1.65 20.66 8.12
N GLY A 8 0.57 19.99 8.53
CA GLY A 8 -0.73 20.03 7.83
C GLY A 8 -1.00 18.90 6.84
N ALA A 9 -0.16 17.85 6.78
CA ALA A 9 -0.47 16.70 5.95
C ALA A 9 -1.75 15.99 6.42
N ASP A 10 -2.61 15.59 5.48
CA ASP A 10 -3.82 14.79 5.77
C ASP A 10 -3.56 13.29 5.74
N ALA A 11 -2.50 12.90 5.04
CA ALA A 11 -2.06 11.52 4.94
C ALA A 11 -0.55 11.40 4.81
N VAL A 12 -0.01 10.28 5.26
CA VAL A 12 1.36 9.85 4.98
C VAL A 12 1.38 8.42 4.48
N TYR A 13 2.50 7.98 3.94
CA TYR A 13 2.71 6.57 3.64
C TYR A 13 4.08 6.08 4.08
N ALA A 14 4.16 4.79 4.35
CA ALA A 14 5.41 4.10 4.64
C ALA A 14 5.54 2.83 3.80
N GLY A 15 6.78 2.44 3.50
CA GLY A 15 7.04 1.22 2.75
C GLY A 15 6.73 -0.02 3.58
N GLN A 16 6.02 -0.98 3.00
CA GLN A 16 5.96 -2.32 3.57
C GLN A 16 7.37 -2.94 3.58
N PRO A 17 7.76 -3.64 4.67
CA PRO A 17 8.92 -4.50 4.67
C PRO A 17 8.89 -5.48 3.48
N ARG A 18 10.04 -5.74 2.85
CA ARG A 18 10.21 -6.68 1.72
C ARG A 18 9.49 -6.36 0.39
N TYR A 19 8.39 -5.61 0.39
CA TYR A 19 7.52 -5.41 -0.79
C TYR A 19 7.33 -3.96 -1.23
N SER A 20 7.99 -3.00 -0.57
CA SER A 20 8.16 -1.65 -1.11
C SER A 20 9.37 -1.58 -2.05
N LEU A 21 9.32 -0.70 -3.05
CA LEU A 21 10.46 -0.46 -3.97
C LEU A 21 11.75 -0.07 -3.23
N ARG A 22 11.62 0.65 -2.12
CA ARG A 22 12.74 1.10 -1.29
C ARG A 22 13.04 0.16 -0.13
N ALA A 23 12.56 -1.08 -0.16
CA ALA A 23 12.70 -2.02 0.95
C ALA A 23 14.14 -2.23 1.46
N ARG A 24 15.16 -2.05 0.60
CA ARG A 24 16.58 -2.13 1.02
C ARG A 24 17.05 -0.95 1.88
N ASN A 25 16.43 0.21 1.69
CA ASN A 25 16.70 1.44 2.43
C ASN A 25 15.51 1.79 3.35
N ASN A 26 14.66 0.80 3.62
CA ASN A 26 13.46 0.98 4.41
C ASN A 26 13.73 0.44 5.81
N GLU A 27 13.84 1.33 6.78
CA GLU A 27 14.01 0.98 8.19
C GLU A 27 12.68 0.57 8.84
N PHE A 28 11.54 0.76 8.17
CA PHE A 28 10.24 0.39 8.72
C PHE A 28 10.12 -1.13 8.82
N ARG A 29 9.89 -1.61 10.05
CA ARG A 29 9.43 -2.95 10.38
C ARG A 29 7.93 -2.88 10.67
N LEU A 30 7.35 -4.03 11.02
CA LEU A 30 5.91 -4.13 11.29
C LEU A 30 5.52 -3.31 12.52
N GLU A 31 6.41 -3.21 13.51
CA GLU A 31 6.16 -2.47 14.75
C GLU A 31 6.03 -0.95 14.50
N GLU A 32 6.89 -0.38 13.65
CA GLU A 32 6.82 1.05 13.30
C GLU A 32 5.61 1.36 12.41
N LEU A 33 5.20 0.44 11.53
CA LEU A 33 3.95 0.59 10.77
C LEU A 33 2.74 0.63 11.69
N GLN A 34 2.65 -0.32 12.63
CA GLN A 34 1.54 -0.36 13.59
C GLN A 34 1.46 0.93 14.42
N THR A 35 2.61 1.41 14.89
CA THR A 35 2.72 2.67 15.64
C THR A 35 2.28 3.86 14.79
N GLY A 36 2.77 3.95 13.56
CA GLY A 36 2.42 5.03 12.64
C GLY A 36 0.93 5.08 12.29
N ILE A 37 0.31 3.92 12.06
CA ILE A 37 -1.13 3.81 11.80
C ILE A 37 -1.93 4.29 13.01
N GLN A 38 -1.60 3.80 14.22
CA GLN A 38 -2.29 4.21 15.45
C GLN A 38 -2.18 5.71 15.71
N GLU A 39 -0.98 6.28 15.54
CA GLU A 39 -0.77 7.72 15.70
C GLU A 39 -1.53 8.54 14.66
N ALA A 40 -1.59 8.09 13.40
CA ALA A 40 -2.37 8.75 12.37
C ALA A 40 -3.86 8.77 12.72
N HIS A 41 -4.41 7.61 13.10
CA HIS A 41 -5.81 7.47 13.47
C HIS A 41 -6.18 8.29 14.70
N ALA A 42 -5.30 8.33 15.71
CA ALA A 42 -5.49 9.17 16.90
C ALA A 42 -5.58 10.67 16.57
N LEU A 43 -4.94 11.10 15.48
CA LEU A 43 -4.99 12.48 14.97
C LEU A 43 -6.12 12.70 13.94
N GLY A 44 -6.95 11.69 13.65
CA GLY A 44 -7.94 11.74 12.57
C GLY A 44 -7.33 11.88 11.18
N LYS A 45 -6.07 11.46 11.00
CA LYS A 45 -5.31 11.49 9.75
C LYS A 45 -5.17 10.08 9.17
N LYS A 46 -4.82 10.00 7.88
CA LYS A 46 -4.75 8.72 7.14
C LYS A 46 -3.33 8.17 7.01
N PHE A 47 -3.18 6.87 7.09
CA PHE A 47 -1.92 6.18 6.88
C PHE A 47 -2.03 5.14 5.77
N TYR A 48 -1.17 5.25 4.76
CA TYR A 48 -1.10 4.29 3.65
C TYR A 48 0.15 3.41 3.73
N VAL A 49 0.04 2.17 3.27
CA VAL A 49 1.17 1.24 3.22
C VAL A 49 1.54 0.96 1.77
N ALA A 50 2.79 1.22 1.39
CA ALA A 50 3.28 0.97 0.05
C ALA A 50 3.77 -0.47 -0.12
N SER A 51 3.05 -1.25 -0.94
CA SER A 51 3.36 -2.60 -1.40
C SER A 51 3.50 -2.58 -2.93
N ASN A 52 4.43 -1.76 -3.42
CA ASN A 52 4.49 -1.31 -4.82
C ASN A 52 5.65 -1.92 -5.63
N LEU A 53 6.26 -2.99 -5.15
CA LEU A 53 7.24 -3.75 -5.89
C LEU A 53 6.59 -4.48 -7.09
N MET A 54 7.37 -4.71 -8.15
CA MET A 54 7.06 -5.69 -9.20
C MET A 54 7.90 -6.95 -8.94
N PRO A 55 7.37 -7.96 -8.23
CA PRO A 55 8.17 -9.07 -7.74
C PRO A 55 8.35 -10.20 -8.77
N HIS A 56 9.45 -10.95 -8.66
CA HIS A 56 9.56 -12.29 -9.24
C HIS A 56 8.77 -13.33 -8.43
N ASN A 57 8.45 -14.47 -9.05
CA ASN A 57 7.61 -15.55 -8.49
C ASN A 57 7.98 -16.01 -7.07
N ALA A 58 9.26 -15.96 -6.68
CA ALA A 58 9.68 -16.34 -5.33
C ALA A 58 8.97 -15.52 -4.24
N LYS A 59 8.72 -14.23 -4.49
CA LYS A 59 8.02 -13.32 -3.58
C LYS A 59 6.50 -13.49 -3.62
N VAL A 60 5.94 -13.88 -4.76
CA VAL A 60 4.49 -14.12 -4.91
C VAL A 60 4.03 -15.23 -3.96
N LYS A 61 4.83 -16.30 -3.81
CA LYS A 61 4.53 -17.45 -2.94
C LYS A 61 4.27 -17.08 -1.47
N THR A 62 4.98 -16.08 -0.95
CA THR A 62 4.88 -15.65 0.45
C THR A 62 4.02 -14.40 0.64
N TYR A 63 3.55 -13.79 -0.45
CA TYR A 63 2.99 -12.45 -0.42
C TYR A 63 1.75 -12.34 0.48
N MET A 64 0.80 -13.26 0.35
CA MET A 64 -0.45 -13.20 1.11
C MET A 64 -0.24 -13.40 2.61
N ALA A 65 0.70 -14.28 2.99
CA ALA A 65 1.08 -14.48 4.39
C ALA A 65 1.78 -13.23 4.97
N ASP A 66 2.64 -12.60 4.17
CA ASP A 66 3.35 -11.37 4.59
C ASP A 66 2.43 -10.14 4.64
N MET A 67 1.30 -10.15 3.90
CA MET A 67 0.29 -9.09 3.91
C MET A 67 -0.71 -9.21 5.07
N GLU A 68 -0.98 -10.42 5.55
CA GLU A 68 -1.93 -10.67 6.64
C GLU A 68 -1.72 -9.79 7.88
N PRO A 69 -0.50 -9.69 8.46
CA PRO A 69 -0.29 -8.83 9.60
C PRO A 69 -0.48 -7.35 9.24
N VAL A 70 -0.17 -6.93 8.00
CA VAL A 70 -0.32 -5.54 7.54
C VAL A 70 -1.80 -5.16 7.47
N ILE A 71 -2.64 -6.03 6.89
CA ILE A 71 -4.09 -5.82 6.80
C ILE A 71 -4.71 -5.79 8.20
N ALA A 72 -4.26 -6.64 9.12
CA ALA A 72 -4.74 -6.65 10.49
C ALA A 72 -4.50 -5.31 11.23
N MET A 73 -3.47 -4.54 10.85
CA MET A 73 -3.23 -3.19 11.39
C MET A 73 -4.24 -2.15 10.89
N ARG A 74 -5.00 -2.48 9.84
CA ARG A 74 -6.02 -1.64 9.19
C ARG A 74 -5.46 -0.30 8.66
N PRO A 75 -4.46 -0.30 7.76
CA PRO A 75 -4.09 0.93 7.06
C PRO A 75 -5.28 1.45 6.24
N ASP A 76 -5.32 2.76 6.00
CA ASP A 76 -6.42 3.40 5.26
C ASP A 76 -6.42 3.01 3.77
N ALA A 77 -5.26 2.69 3.21
CA ALA A 77 -5.12 2.17 1.85
C ALA A 77 -3.76 1.49 1.65
N LEU A 78 -3.68 0.64 0.63
CA LEU A 78 -2.43 0.12 0.08
C LEU A 78 -2.05 0.88 -1.19
N ILE A 79 -0.77 1.18 -1.35
CA ILE A 79 -0.21 1.71 -2.61
C ILE A 79 0.46 0.56 -3.36
N MET A 80 -0.11 0.14 -4.49
CA MET A 80 0.28 -1.08 -5.20
C MET A 80 0.54 -0.83 -6.69
N ALA A 81 1.34 -1.67 -7.33
CA ALA A 81 1.73 -1.50 -8.73
C ALA A 81 1.46 -2.73 -9.61
N ASP A 82 1.69 -3.94 -9.06
CA ASP A 82 1.61 -5.17 -9.81
C ASP A 82 0.16 -5.65 -9.97
N PRO A 83 -0.34 -5.88 -11.21
CA PRO A 83 -1.72 -6.28 -11.43
C PRO A 83 -2.07 -7.64 -10.82
N GLY A 84 -1.11 -8.57 -10.77
CA GLY A 84 -1.31 -9.90 -10.17
C GLY A 84 -1.46 -9.80 -8.65
N LEU A 85 -0.57 -9.07 -7.98
CA LEU A 85 -0.67 -8.85 -6.54
C LEU A 85 -1.93 -8.05 -6.17
N ILE A 86 -2.30 -7.05 -6.97
CA ILE A 86 -3.54 -6.28 -6.79
C ILE A 86 -4.75 -7.21 -6.84
N ALA A 87 -4.82 -8.08 -7.86
CA ALA A 87 -5.91 -9.04 -7.98
C ALA A 87 -5.98 -9.97 -6.76
N MET A 88 -4.83 -10.52 -6.32
CA MET A 88 -4.77 -11.41 -5.15
C MET A 88 -5.23 -10.71 -3.85
N VAL A 89 -4.81 -9.47 -3.61
CA VAL A 89 -5.24 -8.68 -2.44
C VAL A 89 -6.73 -8.43 -2.48
N ARG A 90 -7.26 -8.00 -3.62
CA ARG A 90 -8.68 -7.69 -3.76
C ARG A 90 -9.59 -8.92 -3.69
N GLU A 91 -9.10 -10.07 -4.14
CA GLU A 91 -9.82 -11.34 -4.00
C GLU A 91 -9.95 -11.74 -2.53
N ARG A 92 -8.89 -11.54 -1.74
CA ARG A 92 -8.86 -11.94 -0.32
C ARG A 92 -9.46 -10.90 0.63
N TRP A 93 -9.24 -9.62 0.35
CA TRP A 93 -9.63 -8.47 1.18
C TRP A 93 -10.30 -7.40 0.31
N PRO A 94 -11.50 -7.67 -0.24
CA PRO A 94 -12.19 -6.77 -1.17
C PRO A 94 -12.51 -5.38 -0.58
N GLU A 95 -12.57 -5.28 0.75
CA GLU A 95 -12.77 -4.03 1.49
C GLU A 95 -11.52 -3.15 1.61
N THR A 96 -10.32 -3.70 1.33
CA THR A 96 -9.07 -2.94 1.41
C THR A 96 -8.96 -1.98 0.24
N GLU A 97 -8.86 -0.68 0.53
CA GLU A 97 -8.67 0.34 -0.51
C GLU A 97 -7.27 0.22 -1.14
N VAL A 98 -7.21 0.26 -2.47
CA VAL A 98 -5.96 0.19 -3.25
C VAL A 98 -5.81 1.44 -4.11
N HIS A 99 -4.72 2.17 -3.88
CA HIS A 99 -4.27 3.29 -4.70
C HIS A 99 -3.20 2.80 -5.67
N LEU A 100 -3.33 3.16 -6.95
CA LEU A 100 -2.32 2.79 -7.92
C LEU A 100 -1.02 3.57 -7.67
N SER A 101 0.09 2.86 -7.63
CA SER A 101 1.43 3.42 -7.54
C SER A 101 1.84 4.02 -8.89
N VAL A 102 2.56 5.14 -8.86
CA VAL A 102 3.23 5.70 -10.07
C VAL A 102 4.12 4.68 -10.79
N GLN A 103 4.58 3.65 -10.08
CA GLN A 103 5.34 2.53 -10.64
C GLN A 103 4.58 1.77 -11.73
N ALA A 104 3.24 1.77 -11.70
CA ALA A 104 2.42 1.15 -12.75
C ALA A 104 2.47 1.89 -14.09
N ASN A 105 3.07 3.09 -14.14
CA ASN A 105 3.29 3.88 -15.35
C ASN A 105 2.02 4.06 -16.22
N THR A 106 0.91 4.39 -15.57
CA THR A 106 -0.38 4.60 -16.25
C THR A 106 -0.43 5.98 -16.87
N VAL A 107 -0.37 6.05 -18.21
CA VAL A 107 -0.21 7.30 -18.97
C VAL A 107 -1.34 7.60 -19.96
N ASN A 108 -2.34 6.72 -20.08
CA ASN A 108 -3.43 6.89 -21.03
C ASN A 108 -4.78 6.47 -20.44
N TYR A 109 -5.87 6.99 -21.00
CA TYR A 109 -7.22 6.75 -20.50
C TYR A 109 -7.64 5.27 -20.58
N ALA A 110 -7.12 4.50 -21.54
CA ALA A 110 -7.44 3.09 -21.69
C ALA A 110 -6.87 2.26 -20.52
N ALA A 111 -5.65 2.56 -20.10
CA ALA A 111 -5.04 1.97 -18.90
C ALA A 111 -5.78 2.40 -17.62
N VAL A 112 -6.22 3.65 -17.49
CA VAL A 112 -7.08 4.07 -16.36
C VAL A 112 -8.38 3.26 -16.32
N LYS A 113 -9.05 3.06 -17.47
CA LYS A 113 -10.25 2.22 -17.57
C LYS A 113 -9.98 0.76 -17.19
N PHE A 114 -8.82 0.22 -17.56
CA PHE A 114 -8.40 -1.12 -17.14
C PHE A 114 -8.32 -1.22 -15.61
N TRP A 115 -7.62 -0.30 -14.94
CA TRP A 115 -7.51 -0.30 -13.48
C TRP A 115 -8.86 -0.06 -12.78
N GLN A 116 -9.70 0.81 -13.34
CA GLN A 116 -11.06 1.01 -12.88
C GLN A 116 -11.89 -0.28 -12.97
N SER A 117 -11.73 -1.07 -14.05
CA SER A 117 -12.41 -2.36 -14.22
C SER A 117 -11.97 -3.42 -13.19
N LEU A 118 -10.75 -3.29 -12.65
CA LEU A 118 -10.25 -4.06 -11.52
C LEU A 118 -10.69 -3.49 -10.17
N GLY A 119 -11.45 -2.40 -10.17
CA GLY A 119 -12.06 -1.78 -8.99
C GLY A 119 -11.17 -0.79 -8.23
N LEU A 120 -10.08 -0.32 -8.84
CA LEU A 120 -9.27 0.75 -8.25
C LEU A 120 -10.00 2.09 -8.37
N THR A 121 -10.02 2.83 -7.27
CA THR A 121 -10.74 4.11 -7.15
C THR A 121 -9.81 5.32 -7.20
N ARG A 122 -8.49 5.10 -7.16
CA ARG A 122 -7.46 6.14 -7.20
C ARG A 122 -6.28 5.70 -8.07
N VAL A 123 -5.95 6.51 -9.07
CA VAL A 123 -4.88 6.32 -10.06
C VAL A 123 -4.03 7.58 -10.15
#